data_AF-A0AAC8Q7W0-F1
#
_entry.id   AF-A0AAC8Q7W0-F1
#
_cell.length_a   1.000
_cell.length_b   1.000
_cell.length_c   1.000
_cell.angle_alpha   90.00
_cell.angle_beta   90.00
_cell.angle_gamma   90.00
#
_symmetry.space_group_name_H-M   'P 1'
#
loop_
_entity.id
_entity.type
_entity.pdbx_description
1 polymer ?
#
loop_
_entity_poly.entity_id
_entity_poly.type
_entity_poly.pdbx_seq_one_letter_code
_entity_poly.pdbx_strand_id
1 'polypeptide(L)'
;MALTGTLKDFGIADILQLIGQQQKTGVLYLKSKEQEVQVFFRDGAIVRAESVTRKKKDLIGNMLVRAELITEQQLESALETQKRTLKRLGDVLTSTGAISAQKLKQMMQLQVTETLYGLFLWKAGTYEFKQEEVQADSESITPLRAESVLMEGFRMVDEWPHVRKKISSDAMTFERLKELPAPNPKNKKQEEDDFDASFDDAFSEEKKDENKGEFKSIGSAERRVYELIAPGRDVRKLVDLSSLGEFETSKALVNLLNLEYIRAHQASGRSSSSGGANLLVRVGGVVARAVVTVIVLAALGFVGSRLRPDTWDLGDDSASSFADPAAQRLLARAQQARIEAALEVFRLEKGALPERLDALVEVGLLQQEDLRYPWRDDYYYRRTSDRQFILLSPLR
;
A
#
# COMPACT_ATOMS: atom_id res chain seq x y z
N MET A 1 16.63 20.59 -22.98
CA MET A 1 16.27 21.16 -21.66
C MET A 1 16.30 20.03 -20.66
N ALA A 2 17.00 20.18 -19.53
CA ALA A 2 16.99 19.17 -18.47
C ALA A 2 15.78 19.41 -17.57
N LEU A 3 14.87 18.44 -17.45
CA LEU A 3 13.76 18.50 -16.50
C LEU A 3 14.31 18.07 -15.14
N THR A 4 14.33 18.96 -14.15
CA THR A 4 14.85 18.65 -12.81
C THR A 4 13.88 19.13 -11.75
N GLY A 5 13.79 18.41 -10.64
CA GLY A 5 12.87 18.78 -9.56
C GLY A 5 12.83 17.76 -8.43
N THR A 6 11.81 17.89 -7.58
CA THR A 6 11.56 16.98 -6.46
C THR A 6 10.28 16.18 -6.65
N LEU A 7 10.27 14.95 -6.15
CA LEU A 7 9.08 14.08 -6.16
C LEU A 7 7.95 14.57 -5.26
N LYS A 8 8.19 15.62 -4.45
CA LYS A 8 7.15 16.25 -3.64
C LYS A 8 6.32 17.25 -4.46
N ASP A 9 6.97 17.92 -5.42
CA ASP A 9 6.33 18.95 -6.23
C ASP A 9 5.63 18.34 -7.45
N PHE A 10 6.28 17.33 -8.05
CA PHE A 10 5.73 16.54 -9.15
C PHE A 10 5.88 15.06 -8.83
N GLY A 11 4.76 14.35 -8.72
CA GLY A 11 4.79 12.92 -8.41
C GLY A 11 5.43 12.14 -9.54
N ILE A 12 5.85 10.89 -9.26
CA ILE A 12 6.39 10.01 -10.30
C ILE A 12 5.39 9.85 -11.46
N ALA A 13 4.10 9.80 -11.13
CA ALA A 13 3.03 9.67 -12.12
C ALA A 13 3.05 10.81 -13.13
N ASP A 14 3.11 12.05 -12.65
CA ASP A 14 3.13 13.25 -13.49
C ASP A 14 4.36 13.29 -14.40
N ILE A 15 5.52 12.85 -13.88
CA ILE A 15 6.78 12.83 -14.62
C ILE A 15 6.72 11.79 -15.75
N LEU A 16 6.27 10.56 -15.45
CA LEU A 16 6.10 9.51 -16.47
C LEU A 16 5.10 9.94 -17.54
N GLN A 17 3.97 10.54 -17.13
CA GLN A 17 2.94 11.05 -18.04
C GLN A 17 3.50 12.14 -18.95
N LEU A 18 4.24 13.10 -18.40
CA LEU A 18 4.83 14.21 -19.15
C LEU A 18 5.81 13.69 -20.22
N ILE A 19 6.70 12.77 -19.85
CA ILE A 19 7.70 12.18 -20.75
C ILE A 19 7.01 11.36 -21.85
N GLY A 20 6.01 10.56 -21.48
CA GLY A 20 5.21 9.75 -22.41
C GLY A 20 4.46 10.60 -23.43
N GLN A 21 3.68 11.58 -22.94
CA GLN A 21 2.87 12.45 -23.79
C GLN A 21 3.71 13.32 -24.74
N GLN A 22 4.88 13.76 -24.30
CA GLN A 22 5.81 14.53 -25.14
C GLN A 22 6.71 13.65 -26.01
N GLN A 23 6.53 12.32 -25.99
CA GLN A 23 7.32 11.34 -26.75
C GLN A 23 8.83 11.57 -26.63
N LYS A 24 9.31 11.89 -25.41
CA LYS A 24 10.73 12.18 -25.20
C LYS A 24 11.55 10.89 -25.17
N THR A 25 12.77 10.99 -25.70
CA THR A 25 13.81 9.95 -25.60
C THR A 25 14.90 10.45 -24.66
N GLY A 26 15.37 9.60 -23.76
CA GLY A 26 16.37 9.95 -22.76
C GLY A 26 16.27 9.12 -21.49
N VAL A 27 16.96 9.54 -20.45
CA VAL A 27 17.03 8.81 -19.18
C VAL A 27 16.54 9.69 -18.05
N LEU A 28 15.58 9.15 -17.29
CA LEU A 28 15.09 9.70 -16.04
C LEU A 28 15.89 9.11 -14.88
N TYR A 29 16.69 9.95 -14.25
CA TYR A 29 17.44 9.64 -13.04
C TYR A 29 16.60 10.01 -11.83
N LEU A 30 16.39 9.04 -10.93
CA LEU A 30 15.60 9.18 -9.71
C LEU A 30 16.46 8.82 -8.52
N LYS A 31 16.44 9.67 -7.49
CA LYS A 31 17.23 9.48 -6.28
C LYS A 31 16.40 9.74 -5.03
N SER A 32 16.40 8.76 -4.14
CA SER A 32 15.91 8.89 -2.76
C SER A 32 17.09 8.73 -1.79
N LYS A 33 16.80 8.69 -0.48
CA LYS A 33 17.85 8.58 0.56
C LYS A 33 18.66 7.28 0.46
N GLU A 34 18.01 6.18 0.08
CA GLU A 34 18.61 4.83 0.10
C GLU A 34 18.72 4.19 -1.29
N GLN A 35 18.06 4.76 -2.29
CA GLN A 35 17.86 4.11 -3.58
C GLN A 35 18.05 5.10 -4.72
N GLU A 36 18.71 4.62 -5.77
CA GLU A 36 18.84 5.30 -7.04
C GLU A 36 18.25 4.40 -8.13
N VAL A 37 17.49 4.99 -9.05
CA VAL A 37 16.80 4.30 -10.15
C VAL A 37 16.97 5.12 -11.42
N GLN A 38 17.22 4.44 -12.54
CA GLN A 38 17.29 5.01 -13.87
C GLN A 38 16.22 4.37 -14.73
N VAL A 39 15.40 5.19 -15.38
CA VAL A 39 14.35 4.75 -16.31
C VAL A 39 14.68 5.30 -17.69
N PHE A 40 14.82 4.41 -18.65
CA PHE A 40 15.21 4.73 -20.02
C PHE A 40 13.98 4.81 -20.89
N PHE A 41 13.84 5.92 -21.61
CA PHE A 41 12.73 6.21 -22.50
C PHE A 41 13.21 6.29 -23.95
N ARG A 42 12.37 5.78 -24.84
CA ARG A 42 12.49 5.96 -26.28
C ARG A 42 11.11 6.24 -26.85
N ASP A 43 10.98 7.37 -27.54
CA ASP A 43 9.75 7.81 -28.20
C ASP A 43 8.55 7.83 -27.22
N GLY A 44 8.80 8.21 -25.96
CA GLY A 44 7.81 8.21 -24.88
C GLY A 44 7.56 6.86 -24.19
N ALA A 45 8.04 5.75 -24.74
CA ALA A 45 7.91 4.42 -24.14
C ALA A 45 9.10 4.09 -23.24
N ILE A 46 8.85 3.39 -22.14
CA ILE A 46 9.87 2.87 -21.23
C ILE A 46 10.45 1.59 -21.84
N VAL A 47 11.74 1.62 -22.14
CA VAL A 47 12.45 0.47 -22.74
C VAL A 47 13.29 -0.28 -21.71
N ARG A 48 13.61 0.34 -20.57
CA ARG A 48 14.42 -0.26 -19.52
C ARG A 48 14.24 0.51 -18.21
N ALA A 49 14.28 -0.20 -17.08
CA ALA A 49 14.37 0.41 -15.76
C ALA A 49 15.40 -0.35 -14.92
N GLU A 50 16.28 0.37 -14.25
CA GLU A 50 17.36 -0.20 -13.47
C GLU A 50 17.48 0.52 -12.14
N SER A 51 17.40 -0.21 -11.03
CA SER A 51 17.91 0.32 -9.76
C SER A 51 19.44 0.25 -9.79
N VAL A 52 20.12 1.32 -9.41
CA VAL A 52 21.59 1.36 -9.25
C VAL A 52 21.97 0.75 -7.90
N THR A 53 21.21 1.07 -6.85
CA THR A 53 21.39 0.52 -5.50
C THR A 53 20.62 -0.80 -5.34
N ARG A 54 20.95 -1.82 -6.14
CA ARG A 54 20.25 -3.12 -6.07
C ARG A 54 20.64 -3.90 -4.82
N LYS A 55 19.66 -4.45 -4.09
CA LYS A 55 19.94 -5.52 -3.13
C LYS A 55 20.32 -6.77 -3.93
N LYS A 56 21.21 -7.60 -3.39
CA LYS A 56 21.68 -8.83 -4.05
C LYS A 56 20.52 -9.69 -4.58
N LYS A 57 19.42 -9.81 -3.82
CA LYS A 57 18.23 -10.57 -4.19
C LYS A 57 17.50 -10.07 -5.44
N ASP A 58 17.59 -8.78 -5.76
CA ASP A 58 16.86 -8.14 -6.86
C ASP A 58 17.65 -8.20 -8.18
N LEU A 59 18.87 -8.77 -8.15
CA LEU A 59 19.66 -9.05 -9.35
C LEU A 59 19.00 -10.15 -10.20
N ILE A 60 19.01 -9.97 -11.53
CA ILE A 60 18.30 -10.88 -12.45
C ILE A 60 18.76 -12.33 -12.28
N GLY A 61 20.06 -12.57 -12.15
CA GLY A 61 20.59 -13.93 -11.93
C GLY A 61 20.01 -14.61 -10.68
N ASN A 62 19.91 -13.88 -9.57
CA ASN A 62 19.32 -14.42 -8.34
C ASN A 62 17.80 -14.57 -8.44
N MET A 63 17.11 -13.74 -9.23
CA MET A 63 15.69 -13.96 -9.54
C MET A 63 15.49 -15.26 -10.33
N LEU A 64 16.32 -15.51 -11.34
CA LEU A 64 16.25 -16.74 -12.15
C LEU A 64 16.50 -18.00 -11.32
N VAL A 65 17.46 -17.96 -10.39
CA VAL A 65 17.73 -19.09 -9.46
C VAL A 65 16.55 -19.34 -8.53
N ARG A 66 15.97 -18.29 -7.93
CA ARG A 66 14.85 -18.42 -6.99
C ARG A 66 13.57 -18.96 -7.66
N ALA A 67 13.36 -18.53 -8.91
CA ALA A 67 12.30 -19.04 -9.80
C ALA A 67 12.57 -20.46 -10.32
N GLU A 68 13.69 -21.09 -9.94
CA GLU A 68 14.10 -22.43 -10.38
C GLU A 68 14.26 -22.55 -11.90
N LEU A 69 14.50 -21.43 -12.59
CA LEU A 69 14.73 -21.40 -14.04
C LEU A 69 16.16 -21.78 -14.40
N ILE A 70 17.11 -21.50 -13.50
CA ILE A 70 18.51 -21.91 -13.57
C ILE A 70 19.00 -22.38 -12.20
N THR A 71 20.10 -23.13 -12.15
CA THR A 71 20.76 -23.51 -10.91
C THR A 71 21.80 -22.47 -10.47
N GLU A 72 22.18 -22.50 -9.19
CA GLU A 72 23.29 -21.66 -8.69
C GLU A 72 24.60 -21.93 -9.45
N GLN A 73 24.87 -23.19 -9.80
CA GLN A 73 26.05 -23.58 -10.57
C GLN A 73 26.04 -23.00 -11.98
N GLN A 74 24.88 -23.01 -12.65
CA GLN A 74 24.72 -22.39 -13.97
C GLN A 74 24.93 -20.88 -13.90
N LEU A 75 24.42 -20.23 -12.86
CA LEU A 75 24.63 -18.80 -12.65
C LEU A 75 26.11 -18.47 -12.43
N GLU A 76 26.82 -19.22 -11.58
CA GLU A 76 28.23 -18.99 -11.31
C GLU A 76 29.08 -19.16 -12.57
N SER A 77 28.86 -20.25 -13.33
CA SER A 77 29.54 -20.49 -14.60
C SER A 77 29.28 -19.39 -15.64
N ALA A 78 28.06 -18.86 -15.67
CA ALA A 78 27.70 -17.76 -16.56
C ALA A 78 28.38 -16.44 -16.14
N LEU A 79 28.47 -16.16 -14.83
CA LEU A 79 29.19 -15.00 -14.30
C LEU A 79 30.69 -15.06 -14.58
N GLU A 80 31.32 -16.24 -14.46
CA GLU A 80 32.72 -16.42 -14.85
C GLU A 80 32.94 -16.17 -16.35
N THR A 81 32.05 -16.69 -17.19
CA THR A 81 32.10 -16.49 -18.64
C THR A 81 31.88 -15.01 -19.00
N GLN A 82 30.94 -14.35 -18.34
CA GLN A 82 30.72 -12.90 -18.48
C GLN A 82 31.98 -12.11 -18.11
N LYS A 83 32.65 -12.43 -17.00
CA LYS A 83 33.90 -11.75 -16.60
C LYS A 83 35.01 -11.90 -17.64
N ARG A 84 35.10 -13.07 -18.28
CA ARG A 84 36.14 -13.35 -19.31
C ARG A 84 35.82 -12.75 -20.67
N THR A 85 34.54 -12.69 -21.05
CA THR A 85 34.11 -12.30 -22.40
C THR A 85 33.53 -10.89 -22.48
N LEU A 86 33.22 -10.26 -21.34
CA LEU A 86 32.50 -8.98 -21.20
C LEU A 86 31.13 -8.94 -21.88
N LYS A 87 30.56 -10.11 -22.24
CA LYS A 87 29.19 -10.23 -22.76
C LYS A 87 28.15 -10.00 -21.65
N ARG A 88 26.90 -9.72 -22.04
CA ARG A 88 25.80 -9.60 -21.08
C ARG A 88 25.48 -10.98 -20.48
N LEU A 89 25.12 -11.00 -19.20
CA LEU A 89 24.78 -12.24 -18.50
C LEU A 89 23.63 -12.99 -19.18
N GLY A 90 22.62 -12.25 -19.67
CA GLY A 90 21.50 -12.81 -20.43
C GLY A 90 21.96 -13.60 -21.65
N ASP A 91 22.80 -13.01 -22.50
CA ASP A 91 23.34 -13.63 -23.71
C ASP A 91 24.16 -14.88 -23.40
N VAL A 92 24.92 -14.85 -22.30
CA VAL A 92 25.69 -16.02 -21.83
C VAL A 92 24.74 -17.14 -21.41
N LEU A 93 23.69 -16.84 -20.65
CA LEU A 93 22.71 -17.82 -20.18
C LEU A 93 21.88 -18.42 -21.33
N THR A 94 21.56 -17.63 -22.37
CA THR A 94 20.85 -18.14 -23.56
C THR A 94 21.76 -18.95 -24.46
N SER A 95 22.99 -18.48 -24.72
CA SER A 95 23.95 -19.20 -25.58
C SER A 95 24.43 -20.52 -24.99
N THR A 96 24.48 -20.64 -23.66
CA THR A 96 24.79 -21.90 -22.96
C THR A 96 23.58 -22.84 -22.85
N GLY A 97 22.38 -22.41 -23.27
CA GLY A 97 21.15 -23.18 -23.17
C GLY A 97 20.60 -23.32 -21.74
N ALA A 98 21.12 -22.53 -20.78
CA ALA A 98 20.65 -22.57 -19.40
C ALA A 98 19.21 -22.02 -19.27
N ILE A 99 18.82 -21.06 -20.12
CA ILE A 99 17.48 -20.51 -20.18
C ILE A 99 17.08 -20.17 -21.62
N SER A 100 15.82 -20.34 -21.97
CA SER A 100 15.27 -19.88 -23.27
C SER A 100 15.18 -18.35 -23.33
N ALA A 101 15.36 -17.76 -24.51
CA ALA A 101 15.21 -16.32 -24.73
C ALA A 101 13.83 -15.78 -24.28
N GLN A 102 12.74 -16.50 -24.55
CA GLN A 102 11.38 -16.10 -24.15
C GLN A 102 11.22 -15.99 -22.63
N LYS A 103 11.66 -17.01 -21.86
CA LYS A 103 11.64 -16.96 -20.38
C LYS A 103 12.55 -15.87 -19.82
N LEU A 104 13.73 -15.67 -20.41
CA LEU A 104 14.62 -14.59 -19.99
C LEU A 104 13.96 -13.22 -20.21
N LYS A 105 13.35 -12.99 -21.38
CA LYS A 105 12.58 -11.78 -21.70
C LYS A 105 11.46 -11.56 -20.69
N GLN A 106 10.67 -12.58 -20.35
CA GLN A 106 9.61 -12.49 -19.32
C GLN A 106 10.16 -12.06 -17.96
N MET A 107 11.30 -12.63 -17.53
CA MET A 107 11.92 -12.29 -16.25
C MET A 107 12.55 -10.88 -16.23
N MET A 108 13.09 -10.42 -17.36
CA MET A 108 13.56 -9.04 -17.49
C MET A 108 12.40 -8.05 -17.48
N GLN A 109 11.29 -8.37 -18.15
CA GLN A 109 10.05 -7.60 -18.10
C GLN A 109 9.57 -7.45 -16.64
N LEU A 110 9.52 -8.56 -15.90
CA LEU A 110 9.13 -8.57 -14.49
C LEU A 110 10.05 -7.70 -13.62
N GLN A 111 11.36 -7.78 -13.82
CA GLN A 111 12.30 -6.93 -13.08
C GLN A 111 12.06 -5.43 -13.35
N VAL A 112 11.76 -5.07 -14.60
CA VAL A 112 11.48 -3.68 -14.97
C VAL A 112 10.18 -3.20 -14.35
N THR A 113 9.10 -3.98 -14.44
CA THR A 113 7.79 -3.59 -13.88
C THR A 113 7.86 -3.47 -12.35
N GLU A 114 8.48 -4.42 -11.66
CA GLU A 114 8.71 -4.34 -10.20
C GLU A 114 9.53 -3.10 -9.81
N THR A 115 10.56 -2.77 -10.60
CA THR A 115 11.36 -1.55 -10.38
C THR A 115 10.51 -0.29 -10.54
N LEU A 116 9.66 -0.23 -11.58
CA LEU A 116 8.77 0.89 -11.84
C LEU A 116 7.71 1.04 -10.74
N TYR A 117 7.06 -0.04 -10.32
CA TYR A 117 6.05 -0.01 -9.26
C TYR A 117 6.64 0.41 -7.92
N GLY A 118 7.88 0.00 -7.62
CA GLY A 118 8.60 0.48 -6.45
C GLY A 118 8.72 2.00 -6.38
N LEU A 119 8.75 2.70 -7.52
CA LEU A 119 8.82 4.16 -7.57
C LEU A 119 7.52 4.84 -7.12
N PHE A 120 6.35 4.22 -7.31
CA PHE A 120 5.07 4.78 -6.86
C PHE A 120 4.96 4.82 -5.32
N LEU A 121 5.77 4.02 -4.63
CA LEU A 121 5.85 4.04 -3.16
C LEU A 121 6.73 5.17 -2.63
N TRP A 122 7.49 5.86 -3.48
CA TRP A 122 8.40 6.92 -3.06
C TRP A 122 7.63 8.20 -2.71
N LYS A 123 7.67 8.59 -1.43
CA LYS A 123 7.05 9.83 -0.94
C LYS A 123 7.92 11.07 -1.12
N ALA A 124 9.22 10.88 -1.35
CA ALA A 124 10.18 11.97 -1.49
C ALA A 124 11.43 11.48 -2.24
N GLY A 125 12.02 12.39 -3.01
CA GLY A 125 13.23 12.17 -3.78
C GLY A 125 13.45 13.33 -4.75
N THR A 126 14.52 13.24 -5.52
CA THR A 126 14.84 14.17 -6.61
C THR A 126 14.82 13.42 -7.92
N TYR A 127 14.48 14.12 -9.00
CA TYR A 127 14.52 13.58 -10.35
C TYR A 127 15.29 14.51 -11.29
N GLU A 128 15.90 13.92 -12.30
CA GLU A 128 16.56 14.62 -13.40
C GLU A 128 16.34 13.82 -14.69
N PHE A 129 15.76 14.44 -15.71
CA PHE A 129 15.65 13.84 -17.04
C PHE A 129 16.71 14.43 -17.97
N LYS A 130 17.55 13.56 -18.53
CA LYS A 130 18.54 13.91 -19.55
C LYS A 130 18.11 13.35 -20.89
N GLN A 131 18.00 14.23 -21.87
CA GLN A 131 17.75 13.83 -23.25
C GLN A 131 19.08 13.33 -23.84
N GLU A 132 19.20 12.02 -23.98
CA GLU A 132 20.39 11.34 -24.48
C GLU A 132 20.00 10.17 -25.39
N GLU A 133 20.94 9.69 -26.19
CA GLU A 133 20.70 8.53 -27.05
C GLU A 133 20.54 7.26 -26.21
N VAL A 134 19.36 6.66 -26.30
CA VAL A 134 19.04 5.40 -25.62
C VAL A 134 19.06 4.29 -26.65
N GLN A 135 20.02 3.37 -26.52
CA GLN A 135 19.99 2.12 -27.28
C GLN A 135 18.88 1.23 -26.71
N ALA A 136 17.78 1.12 -27.44
CA ALA A 136 16.76 0.14 -27.11
C ALA A 136 17.26 -1.23 -27.57
N ASP A 137 17.41 -2.14 -26.62
CA ASP A 137 17.59 -3.55 -26.95
C ASP A 137 16.22 -4.19 -27.09
N SER A 138 15.66 -4.11 -28.29
CA SER A 138 14.33 -4.63 -28.64
C SER A 138 14.20 -6.15 -28.46
N GLU A 139 15.32 -6.88 -28.38
CA GLU A 139 15.30 -8.32 -28.09
C GLU A 139 15.09 -8.62 -26.61
N SER A 140 15.49 -7.70 -25.73
CA SER A 140 15.46 -7.90 -24.28
C SER A 140 14.09 -7.59 -23.65
N ILE A 141 13.39 -6.54 -24.08
CA ILE A 141 12.20 -6.03 -23.37
C ILE A 141 11.18 -5.50 -24.39
N THR A 142 9.89 -5.74 -24.16
CA THR A 142 8.82 -5.09 -24.93
C THR A 142 8.61 -3.68 -24.39
N PRO A 143 8.73 -2.61 -25.21
CA PRO A 143 8.55 -1.24 -24.76
C PRO A 143 7.21 -1.04 -24.05
N LEU A 144 7.25 -0.46 -22.86
CA LEU A 144 6.08 -0.19 -22.02
C LEU A 144 5.58 1.23 -22.26
N ARG A 145 4.29 1.40 -22.57
CA ARG A 145 3.68 2.73 -22.61
C ARG A 145 3.63 3.33 -21.21
N ALA A 146 3.90 4.63 -21.10
CA ALA A 146 3.88 5.31 -19.81
C ALA A 146 2.49 5.24 -19.17
N GLU A 147 1.43 5.42 -19.97
CA GLU A 147 0.03 5.38 -19.55
C GLU A 147 -0.34 4.00 -18.98
N SER A 148 0.11 2.93 -19.63
CA SER A 148 -0.06 1.56 -19.18
C SER A 148 0.56 1.38 -17.78
N VAL A 149 1.82 1.78 -17.60
CA VAL A 149 2.50 1.70 -16.30
C VAL A 149 1.81 2.53 -15.22
N LEU A 150 1.28 3.70 -15.58
CA LEU A 150 0.57 4.59 -14.67
C LEU A 150 -0.73 3.97 -14.16
N MET A 151 -1.56 3.48 -15.07
CA MET A 151 -2.85 2.88 -14.70
C MET A 151 -2.64 1.67 -13.78
N GLU A 152 -1.65 0.83 -14.11
CA GLU A 152 -1.29 -0.31 -13.29
C GLU A 152 -0.70 0.10 -11.93
N GLY A 153 0.19 1.10 -11.92
CA GLY A 153 0.75 1.64 -10.68
C GLY A 153 -0.32 2.18 -9.73
N PHE A 154 -1.33 2.89 -10.25
CA PHE A 154 -2.45 3.37 -9.44
C PHE A 154 -3.34 2.24 -8.92
N ARG A 155 -3.66 1.26 -9.77
CA ARG A 155 -4.38 0.04 -9.37
C ARG A 155 -3.69 -0.64 -8.20
N MET A 156 -2.38 -0.82 -8.30
CA MET A 156 -1.57 -1.43 -7.23
C MET A 156 -1.60 -0.61 -5.94
N VAL A 157 -1.45 0.72 -6.01
CA VAL A 157 -1.47 1.59 -4.82
C VAL A 157 -2.81 1.48 -4.06
N ASP A 158 -3.92 1.38 -4.78
CA ASP A 158 -5.27 1.28 -4.18
C ASP A 158 -5.61 -0.13 -3.67
N GLU A 159 -5.27 -1.16 -4.45
CA GLU A 159 -5.60 -2.55 -4.11
C GLU A 159 -4.65 -3.17 -3.08
N TRP A 160 -3.36 -2.77 -3.06
CA TRP A 160 -2.35 -3.41 -2.23
C TRP A 160 -2.66 -3.42 -0.72
N PRO A 161 -3.20 -2.33 -0.13
CA PRO A 161 -3.67 -2.35 1.25
C PRO A 161 -4.73 -3.42 1.52
N HIS A 162 -5.62 -3.71 0.57
CA HIS A 162 -6.64 -4.74 0.69
C HIS A 162 -6.05 -6.15 0.62
N VAL A 163 -5.07 -6.35 -0.25
CA VAL A 163 -4.34 -7.62 -0.39
C VAL A 163 -3.54 -7.92 0.90
N ARG A 164 -2.80 -6.94 1.42
CA ARG A 164 -1.99 -7.09 2.64
C ARG A 164 -2.79 -7.31 3.92
N LYS A 165 -4.06 -6.89 3.97
CA LYS A 165 -4.96 -7.23 5.09
C LYS A 165 -5.22 -8.74 5.18
N LYS A 166 -5.28 -9.43 4.04
CA LYS A 166 -5.54 -10.88 3.96
C LYS A 166 -4.25 -11.70 3.94
N ILE A 167 -3.24 -11.25 3.20
CA ILE A 167 -1.90 -11.83 3.18
C ILE A 167 -1.01 -10.98 4.10
N SER A 168 -1.14 -11.23 5.40
CA SER A 168 -0.47 -10.43 6.44
C SER A 168 0.99 -10.81 6.66
N SER A 169 1.42 -11.98 6.18
CA SER A 169 2.79 -12.45 6.30
C SER A 169 3.22 -13.25 5.08
N ASP A 170 4.45 -13.00 4.65
CA ASP A 170 5.11 -13.74 3.59
C ASP A 170 5.33 -15.23 3.93
N ALA A 171 5.33 -15.57 5.22
CA ALA A 171 5.51 -16.94 5.71
C ALA A 171 4.21 -17.76 5.69
N MET A 172 3.09 -17.17 5.27
CA MET A 172 1.82 -17.89 5.16
C MET A 172 1.94 -19.01 4.13
N THR A 173 1.34 -20.15 4.43
CA THR A 173 1.28 -21.31 3.54
C THR A 173 -0.17 -21.61 3.18
N PHE A 174 -0.40 -22.31 2.09
CA PHE A 174 -1.75 -22.57 1.58
C PHE A 174 -1.95 -24.05 1.30
N GLU A 175 -3.18 -24.51 1.50
CA GLU A 175 -3.64 -25.84 1.13
C GLU A 175 -4.76 -25.72 0.10
N ARG A 176 -4.75 -26.61 -0.90
CA ARG A 176 -5.81 -26.66 -1.93
C ARG A 176 -7.02 -27.42 -1.39
N LEU A 177 -8.20 -26.86 -1.56
CA LEU A 177 -9.46 -27.46 -1.09
C LEU A 177 -10.29 -28.07 -2.23
N LYS A 178 -10.35 -27.41 -3.39
CA LYS A 178 -11.21 -27.76 -4.53
C LYS A 178 -10.39 -27.68 -5.81
N GLU A 179 -10.65 -28.57 -6.76
CA GLU A 179 -10.07 -28.47 -8.10
C GLU A 179 -10.62 -27.26 -8.86
N LEU A 180 -9.78 -26.65 -9.69
CA LEU A 180 -10.20 -25.52 -10.51
C LEU A 180 -11.05 -26.00 -11.70
N PRO A 181 -12.08 -25.25 -12.11
CA PRO A 181 -12.82 -25.52 -13.34
C PRO A 181 -11.90 -25.46 -14.57
N ALA A 182 -12.18 -26.31 -15.56
CA ALA A 182 -11.46 -26.34 -16.83
C ALA A 182 -11.41 -24.94 -17.47
N PRO A 183 -10.28 -24.58 -18.13
CA PRO A 183 -10.14 -23.28 -18.76
C PRO A 183 -11.24 -23.08 -19.81
N ASN A 184 -11.88 -21.91 -19.77
CA ASN A 184 -12.92 -21.56 -20.75
C ASN A 184 -12.27 -21.49 -22.15
N PRO A 185 -12.76 -22.22 -23.16
CA PRO A 185 -12.12 -22.27 -24.49
C PRO A 185 -12.01 -20.92 -25.21
N LYS A 186 -12.68 -19.86 -24.73
CA LYS A 186 -12.48 -18.48 -25.21
C LYS A 186 -11.14 -17.87 -24.80
N ASN A 187 -10.60 -18.23 -23.63
CA ASN A 187 -9.30 -17.73 -23.14
C ASN A 187 -8.11 -18.41 -23.81
N LYS A 188 -8.32 -19.55 -24.48
CA LYS A 188 -7.27 -20.30 -25.18
C LYS A 188 -6.62 -19.54 -26.33
N LYS A 189 -7.29 -18.54 -26.91
CA LYS A 189 -6.72 -17.71 -27.99
C LYS A 189 -5.82 -16.58 -27.49
N GLN A 190 -5.80 -16.30 -26.18
CA GLN A 190 -4.91 -15.34 -25.53
C GLN A 190 -3.71 -16.02 -24.83
N GLU A 191 -3.52 -17.33 -25.04
CA GLU A 191 -2.43 -18.12 -24.43
C GLU A 191 -1.09 -18.02 -25.19
N GLU A 192 -1.07 -17.42 -26.39
CA GLU A 192 0.15 -17.21 -27.18
C GLU A 192 0.52 -15.72 -27.20
N ASP A 193 1.63 -15.43 -26.50
CA ASP A 193 2.50 -14.27 -26.70
C ASP A 193 1.83 -12.90 -26.88
N ASP A 194 1.42 -12.28 -25.77
CA ASP A 194 1.82 -10.90 -25.55
C ASP A 194 1.66 -10.50 -24.08
N PHE A 195 2.66 -9.81 -23.54
CA PHE A 195 2.54 -9.12 -22.25
C PHE A 195 1.41 -8.07 -22.31
N ASP A 196 1.14 -7.55 -23.52
CA ASP A 196 -0.03 -6.73 -23.83
C ASP A 196 -1.34 -7.50 -23.64
N ALA A 197 -1.43 -8.83 -23.72
CA ALA A 197 -2.68 -9.54 -23.45
C ALA A 197 -3.03 -9.56 -21.95
N SER A 198 -2.04 -9.66 -21.06
CA SER A 198 -2.28 -9.49 -19.60
C SER A 198 -2.55 -8.04 -19.21
N PHE A 199 -2.01 -7.09 -20.00
CA PHE A 199 -2.22 -5.65 -19.81
C PHE A 199 -3.61 -5.24 -20.36
N ASP A 200 -3.96 -5.66 -21.56
CA ASP A 200 -5.28 -5.48 -22.18
C ASP A 200 -6.35 -6.31 -21.48
N ASP A 201 -6.09 -7.48 -20.88
CA ASP A 201 -7.10 -8.18 -20.07
C ASP A 201 -7.43 -7.38 -18.78
N ALA A 202 -6.48 -6.58 -18.28
CA ALA A 202 -6.72 -5.64 -17.18
C ALA A 202 -7.50 -4.38 -17.61
N PHE A 203 -7.47 -4.00 -18.90
CA PHE A 203 -8.11 -2.79 -19.45
C PHE A 203 -9.22 -3.04 -20.50
N SER A 204 -9.51 -4.30 -20.85
CA SER A 204 -10.53 -4.66 -21.83
C SER A 204 -11.91 -4.44 -21.19
N GLU A 205 -12.55 -3.36 -21.62
CA GLU A 205 -13.97 -3.10 -21.39
C GLU A 205 -14.84 -4.08 -22.20
N GLU A 206 -14.68 -5.38 -22.03
CA GLU A 206 -15.75 -6.30 -22.42
C GLU A 206 -16.84 -6.25 -21.36
N LYS A 207 -17.77 -5.29 -21.54
CA LYS A 207 -19.05 -5.14 -20.82
C LYS A 207 -19.05 -5.84 -19.46
N LYS A 208 -18.28 -5.29 -18.51
CA LYS A 208 -18.49 -5.58 -17.09
C LYS A 208 -19.94 -5.18 -16.82
N ASP A 209 -20.82 -6.17 -16.62
CA ASP A 209 -22.11 -5.93 -15.98
C ASP A 209 -21.84 -5.08 -14.73
N GLU A 210 -22.33 -3.84 -14.72
CA GLU A 210 -21.97 -2.75 -13.80
C GLU A 210 -22.39 -2.99 -12.33
N ASN A 211 -22.49 -4.25 -11.87
CA ASN A 211 -22.96 -4.53 -10.52
C ASN A 211 -22.42 -5.80 -9.84
N LYS A 212 -21.31 -6.40 -10.29
CA LYS A 212 -20.75 -7.60 -9.64
C LYS A 212 -19.21 -7.54 -9.59
N GLY A 213 -18.67 -7.42 -8.37
CA GLY A 213 -17.26 -7.16 -8.08
C GLY A 213 -16.22 -8.11 -8.69
N GLU A 214 -15.00 -7.59 -8.81
CA GLU A 214 -13.81 -8.10 -9.51
C GLU A 214 -13.30 -9.50 -9.13
N PHE A 215 -13.96 -10.23 -8.22
CA PHE A 215 -13.48 -11.48 -7.65
C PHE A 215 -14.28 -12.72 -8.09
N LYS A 216 -14.68 -12.86 -9.37
CA LYS A 216 -15.47 -14.03 -9.82
C LYS A 216 -14.88 -14.89 -10.93
N SER A 217 -13.99 -14.39 -11.78
CA SER A 217 -13.30 -15.21 -12.77
C SER A 217 -11.96 -15.70 -12.22
N ILE A 218 -11.67 -16.98 -12.45
CA ILE A 218 -10.32 -17.52 -12.29
C ILE A 218 -9.60 -17.20 -13.60
N GLY A 219 -8.61 -16.32 -13.55
CA GLY A 219 -7.76 -15.94 -14.68
C GLY A 219 -6.60 -16.91 -14.90
N SER A 220 -5.65 -16.52 -15.75
CA SER A 220 -4.41 -17.26 -15.99
C SER A 220 -3.46 -17.20 -14.79
N ALA A 221 -3.40 -16.04 -14.13
CA ALA A 221 -2.60 -15.82 -12.92
C ALA A 221 -3.03 -16.72 -11.75
N GLU A 222 -4.34 -16.78 -11.45
CA GLU A 222 -4.87 -17.64 -10.38
C GLU A 222 -4.60 -19.12 -10.64
N ARG A 223 -4.75 -19.59 -11.89
CA ARG A 223 -4.44 -20.98 -12.26
C ARG A 223 -2.97 -21.29 -12.01
N ARG A 224 -2.06 -20.43 -12.50
CA ARG A 224 -0.63 -20.60 -12.32
C ARG A 224 -0.25 -20.66 -10.84
N VAL A 225 -0.76 -19.72 -10.03
CA VAL A 225 -0.47 -19.70 -8.59
C VAL A 225 -1.05 -20.94 -7.90
N TYR A 226 -2.30 -21.31 -8.22
CA TYR A 226 -2.94 -22.50 -7.66
C TYR A 226 -2.14 -23.77 -7.94
N GLU A 227 -1.64 -23.96 -9.16
CA GLU A 227 -0.80 -25.09 -9.56
C GLU A 227 0.53 -25.16 -8.81
N LEU A 228 1.01 -24.05 -8.26
CA LEU A 228 2.26 -23.98 -7.50
C LEU A 228 2.07 -24.19 -6.00
N ILE A 229 0.83 -24.18 -5.48
CA ILE A 229 0.56 -24.38 -4.04
C ILE A 229 0.93 -25.80 -3.64
N ALA A 230 1.88 -25.95 -2.73
CA ALA A 230 2.28 -27.25 -2.19
C ALA A 230 2.59 -27.12 -0.68
N PRO A 231 2.52 -28.22 0.09
CA PRO A 231 2.85 -28.19 1.52
C PRO A 231 4.24 -27.59 1.77
N GLY A 232 4.33 -26.66 2.71
CA GLY A 232 5.59 -26.01 3.09
C GLY A 232 6.08 -24.90 2.15
N ARG A 233 5.36 -24.59 1.06
CA ARG A 233 5.65 -23.40 0.24
C ARG A 233 4.97 -22.17 0.83
N ASP A 234 5.79 -21.19 1.20
CA ASP A 234 5.34 -19.90 1.69
C ASP A 234 5.02 -18.93 0.54
N VAL A 235 4.46 -17.76 0.86
CA VAL A 235 4.11 -16.73 -0.14
C VAL A 235 5.36 -16.31 -0.92
N ARG A 236 6.51 -16.14 -0.27
CA ARG A 236 7.77 -15.77 -0.94
C ARG A 236 8.15 -16.78 -2.02
N LYS A 237 8.11 -18.06 -1.69
CA LYS A 237 8.44 -19.11 -2.65
C LYS A 237 7.42 -19.16 -3.79
N LEU A 238 6.15 -18.90 -3.51
CA LEU A 238 5.12 -18.81 -4.55
C LEU A 238 5.34 -17.61 -5.48
N VAL A 239 5.73 -16.45 -4.95
CA VAL A 239 6.08 -15.25 -5.74
C VAL A 239 7.27 -15.55 -6.66
N ASP A 240 8.31 -16.18 -6.13
CA ASP A 240 9.49 -16.52 -6.92
C ASP A 240 9.16 -17.53 -8.03
N LEU A 241 8.37 -18.57 -7.75
CA LEU A 241 8.02 -19.61 -8.72
C LEU A 241 6.97 -19.16 -9.76
N SER A 242 6.03 -18.28 -9.40
CA SER A 242 4.97 -17.85 -10.31
C SER A 242 5.48 -16.95 -11.43
N SER A 243 6.59 -16.23 -11.18
CA SER A 243 7.13 -15.20 -12.08
C SER A 243 6.09 -14.14 -12.46
N LEU A 244 5.14 -13.86 -11.58
CA LEU A 244 4.11 -12.82 -11.75
C LEU A 244 4.43 -11.54 -10.97
N GLY A 245 5.34 -11.61 -10.01
CA GLY A 245 5.62 -10.51 -9.08
C GLY A 245 4.88 -10.64 -7.76
N GLU A 246 5.23 -9.78 -6.81
CA GLU A 246 4.73 -9.87 -5.43
C GLU A 246 3.24 -9.54 -5.36
N PHE A 247 2.86 -8.47 -6.08
CA PHE A 247 1.50 -7.97 -6.11
C PHE A 247 0.53 -8.96 -6.73
N GLU A 248 0.78 -9.35 -7.98
CA GLU A 248 -0.10 -10.25 -8.75
C GLU A 248 -0.24 -11.62 -8.08
N THR A 249 0.85 -12.18 -7.55
CA THR A 249 0.78 -13.46 -6.85
C THR A 249 -0.08 -13.37 -5.60
N SER A 250 0.08 -12.30 -4.81
CA SER A 250 -0.69 -12.10 -3.59
C SER A 250 -2.16 -11.79 -3.88
N LYS A 251 -2.44 -11.03 -4.94
CA LYS A 251 -3.80 -10.76 -5.43
C LYS A 251 -4.49 -12.05 -5.86
N ALA A 252 -3.80 -12.89 -6.64
CA ALA A 252 -4.29 -14.21 -7.06
C ALA A 252 -4.59 -15.11 -5.86
N LEU A 253 -3.71 -15.15 -4.84
CA LEU A 253 -3.96 -15.88 -3.59
C LEU A 253 -5.20 -15.36 -2.86
N VAL A 254 -5.38 -14.04 -2.79
CA VAL A 254 -6.58 -13.43 -2.18
C VAL A 254 -7.84 -13.80 -2.96
N ASN A 255 -7.81 -13.80 -4.28
CA ASN A 255 -8.94 -14.20 -5.11
C ASN A 255 -9.31 -15.68 -4.85
N LEU A 256 -8.31 -16.57 -4.87
CA LEU A 256 -8.48 -17.99 -4.57
C LEU A 256 -9.01 -18.26 -3.15
N LEU A 257 -8.58 -17.45 -2.15
CA LEU A 257 -9.11 -17.52 -0.79
C LEU A 257 -10.58 -17.10 -0.73
N ASN A 258 -10.95 -16.00 -1.40
CA ASN A 258 -12.33 -15.49 -1.41
C ASN A 258 -13.30 -16.47 -2.08
N LEU A 259 -12.82 -17.18 -3.11
CA LEU A 259 -13.57 -18.20 -3.82
C LEU A 259 -13.50 -19.59 -3.15
N GLU A 260 -12.83 -19.69 -2.00
CA GLU A 260 -12.70 -20.92 -1.21
C GLU A 260 -12.03 -22.10 -1.95
N TYR A 261 -11.16 -21.81 -2.93
CA TYR A 261 -10.35 -22.85 -3.59
C TYR A 261 -9.14 -23.25 -2.75
N ILE A 262 -8.68 -22.34 -1.88
CA ILE A 262 -7.50 -22.55 -1.03
C ILE A 262 -7.79 -22.13 0.41
N ARG A 263 -7.05 -22.70 1.36
CA ARG A 263 -7.09 -22.36 2.79
C ARG A 263 -5.72 -21.87 3.24
N ALA A 264 -5.69 -20.73 3.94
CA ALA A 264 -4.47 -20.19 4.52
C ALA A 264 -4.14 -20.85 5.87
N HIS A 265 -2.87 -21.18 6.06
CA HIS A 265 -2.28 -21.60 7.33
C HIS A 265 -1.20 -20.58 7.73
N GLN A 266 -1.33 -20.01 8.93
CA GLN A 266 -0.27 -19.15 9.45
C GLN A 266 0.93 -20.00 9.86
N ALA A 267 2.15 -19.49 9.61
CA ALA A 267 3.37 -20.17 10.00
C ALA A 267 3.38 -20.43 11.53
N SER A 268 3.32 -21.69 11.91
CA SER A 268 3.63 -22.15 13.27
C SER A 268 5.12 -21.91 13.50
N GLY A 269 5.46 -20.84 14.23
CA GLY A 269 6.85 -20.40 14.35
C GLY A 269 7.13 -19.26 15.33
N ARG A 270 6.28 -19.10 16.36
CA ARG A 270 6.67 -18.57 17.67
C ARG A 270 5.76 -19.26 18.67
N SER A 271 6.36 -19.99 19.59
CA SER A 271 5.70 -20.59 20.74
C SER A 271 4.83 -19.55 21.45
N SER A 272 3.51 -19.61 21.23
CA SER A 272 2.62 -19.42 22.35
C SER A 272 2.66 -20.75 23.11
N SER A 273 3.38 -20.76 24.23
CA SER A 273 3.11 -21.73 25.27
C SER A 273 1.65 -21.54 25.71
N SER A 274 0.74 -22.32 25.15
CA SER A 274 -0.53 -22.63 25.79
C SER A 274 -1.07 -23.94 25.23
N GLY A 275 -0.33 -25.01 25.51
CA GLY A 275 -0.95 -26.30 25.66
C GLY A 275 -1.84 -26.25 26.91
N GLY A 276 -3.12 -26.54 26.72
CA GLY A 276 -4.05 -26.89 27.78
C GLY A 276 -4.69 -25.72 28.53
N ALA A 277 -5.71 -25.07 27.95
CA ALA A 277 -6.80 -24.46 28.73
C ALA A 277 -8.00 -24.04 27.86
N ASN A 278 -8.49 -24.90 26.96
CA ASN A 278 -9.69 -24.59 26.18
C ASN A 278 -11.01 -24.89 26.91
N LEU A 279 -11.07 -24.73 28.25
CA LEU A 279 -12.32 -24.91 29.00
C LEU A 279 -12.57 -23.93 30.17
N LEU A 280 -11.73 -22.90 30.40
CA LEU A 280 -11.93 -21.97 31.54
C LEU A 280 -11.73 -20.47 31.23
N VAL A 281 -11.92 -20.00 29.99
CA VAL A 281 -11.86 -18.55 29.67
C VAL A 281 -13.25 -17.98 29.37
N ARG A 282 -14.16 -18.10 30.33
CA ARG A 282 -15.38 -17.27 30.33
C ARG A 282 -15.62 -16.42 31.58
N VAL A 283 -14.68 -16.32 32.52
CA VAL A 283 -14.86 -15.45 33.72
C VAL A 283 -13.62 -14.60 34.10
N GLY A 284 -12.46 -14.76 33.45
CA GLY A 284 -11.20 -14.11 33.91
C GLY A 284 -10.93 -12.66 33.46
N GLY A 285 -11.73 -12.06 32.58
CA GLY A 285 -11.42 -10.76 31.94
C GLY A 285 -11.66 -9.52 32.80
N VAL A 286 -12.48 -9.62 33.85
CA VAL A 286 -12.87 -8.46 34.68
C VAL A 286 -11.92 -8.27 35.86
N VAL A 287 -11.41 -9.36 36.45
CA VAL A 287 -10.57 -9.30 37.65
C VAL A 287 -9.15 -8.80 37.32
N ALA A 288 -8.59 -9.17 36.16
CA ALA A 288 -7.25 -8.72 35.77
C ALA A 288 -7.17 -7.20 35.48
N ARG A 289 -8.26 -6.60 34.97
CA ARG A 289 -8.31 -5.15 34.72
C ARG A 289 -8.40 -4.33 36.00
N ALA A 290 -9.06 -4.84 37.03
CA ALA A 290 -9.19 -4.16 38.32
C ALA A 290 -7.87 -4.12 39.11
N VAL A 291 -7.05 -5.17 39.01
CA VAL A 291 -5.75 -5.21 39.71
C VAL A 291 -4.75 -4.25 39.08
N VAL A 292 -4.74 -4.12 37.75
CA VAL A 292 -3.82 -3.20 37.04
C VAL A 292 -4.18 -1.74 37.33
N THR A 293 -5.47 -1.38 37.38
CA THR A 293 -5.88 0.00 37.72
C THR A 293 -5.53 0.36 39.16
N VAL A 294 -5.67 -0.57 40.11
CA VAL A 294 -5.28 -0.34 41.51
C VAL A 294 -3.77 -0.14 41.66
N ILE A 295 -2.95 -0.90 40.93
CA ILE A 295 -1.48 -0.74 40.95
C ILE A 295 -1.06 0.60 40.36
N VAL A 296 -1.70 1.06 39.27
CA VAL A 296 -1.42 2.37 38.65
C VAL A 296 -1.85 3.51 39.57
N LEU A 297 -3.01 3.41 40.23
CA LEU A 297 -3.47 4.41 41.19
C LEU A 297 -2.58 4.47 42.45
N ALA A 298 -2.12 3.32 42.94
CA ALA A 298 -1.17 3.27 44.04
C ALA A 298 0.19 3.87 43.65
N ALA A 299 0.66 3.63 42.43
CA ALA A 299 1.89 4.24 41.91
C ALA A 299 1.75 5.76 41.74
N LEU A 300 0.62 6.25 41.24
CA LEU A 300 0.34 7.68 41.12
C LEU A 300 0.20 8.37 42.49
N GLY A 301 -0.44 7.73 43.47
CA GLY A 301 -0.49 8.22 44.84
C GLY A 301 0.87 8.22 45.55
N PHE A 302 1.71 7.21 45.28
CA PHE A 302 3.07 7.14 45.81
C PHE A 302 3.99 8.22 45.21
N VAL A 303 3.85 8.53 43.92
CA VAL A 303 4.54 9.65 43.27
C VAL A 303 4.03 10.99 43.79
N GLY A 304 2.71 11.14 43.97
CA GLY A 304 2.09 12.36 44.51
C GLY A 304 2.51 12.66 45.96
N SER A 305 2.63 11.64 46.81
CA SER A 305 3.05 11.79 48.22
C SER A 305 4.55 12.03 48.42
N ARG A 306 5.37 11.85 47.38
CA ARG A 306 6.82 12.17 47.38
C ARG A 306 7.11 13.60 46.92
N LEU A 307 6.14 14.28 46.31
CA LEU A 307 6.28 15.66 45.86
C LEU A 307 5.77 16.58 46.97
N ARG A 308 6.68 17.25 47.68
CA ARG A 308 6.32 18.21 48.73
C ARG A 308 5.58 19.41 48.11
N PRO A 309 4.49 19.92 48.71
CA PRO A 309 3.56 20.83 48.04
C PRO A 309 3.89 22.33 48.17
N ASP A 310 5.12 22.70 48.55
CA ASP A 310 5.45 24.09 48.91
C ASP A 310 6.35 24.82 47.90
N THR A 311 6.48 24.35 46.65
CA THR A 311 7.28 25.06 45.62
C THR A 311 6.59 25.24 44.26
N TRP A 312 5.31 24.90 44.14
CA TRP A 312 4.54 25.23 42.94
C TRP A 312 3.50 26.30 43.25
N ASP A 313 3.99 27.54 43.23
CA ASP A 313 3.17 28.70 42.95
C ASP A 313 2.70 28.60 41.48
N LEU A 314 1.56 27.95 41.27
CA LEU A 314 0.82 28.02 40.01
C LEU A 314 -0.21 29.13 40.17
N GLY A 315 0.32 30.35 40.16
CA GLY A 315 -0.43 31.54 39.82
C GLY A 315 -1.08 31.34 38.45
N ASP A 316 -2.38 31.56 38.45
CA ASP A 316 -3.20 32.11 37.38
C ASP A 316 -2.38 32.60 36.16
N ASP A 317 -2.29 31.78 35.10
CA ASP A 317 -2.20 32.38 33.78
C ASP A 317 -2.79 31.52 32.65
N SER A 318 -3.49 32.26 31.83
CA SER A 318 -4.36 31.89 30.73
C SER A 318 -3.72 31.17 29.53
N ALA A 319 -4.56 30.39 28.84
CA ALA A 319 -4.50 30.09 27.41
C ALA A 319 -3.28 29.31 26.86
N SER A 320 -3.44 27.99 26.70
CA SER A 320 -2.70 27.22 25.70
C SER A 320 -3.14 27.65 24.29
N SER A 321 -2.64 28.79 23.81
CA SER A 321 -2.79 29.22 22.43
C SER A 321 -1.89 28.35 21.55
N PHE A 322 -2.48 27.44 20.77
CA PHE A 322 -1.85 27.08 19.51
C PHE A 322 -1.87 28.36 18.65
N ALA A 323 -0.73 29.05 18.56
CA ALA A 323 -0.61 30.33 17.85
C ALA A 323 -0.69 30.19 16.31
N ASP A 324 -0.75 28.96 15.78
CA ASP A 324 -0.89 28.69 14.35
C ASP A 324 -2.33 28.96 13.87
N PRO A 325 -2.55 29.95 12.98
CA PRO A 325 -3.86 30.25 12.42
C PRO A 325 -4.50 29.08 11.65
N ALA A 326 -3.70 28.15 11.11
CA ALA A 326 -4.21 26.98 10.40
C ALA A 326 -4.77 25.93 11.37
N ALA A 327 -4.06 25.67 12.47
CA ALA A 327 -4.51 24.77 13.53
C ALA A 327 -5.79 25.27 14.20
N GLN A 328 -5.89 26.58 14.49
CA GLN A 328 -7.10 27.18 15.04
C GLN A 328 -8.32 27.02 14.12
N ARG A 329 -8.14 27.15 12.80
CA ARG A 329 -9.23 26.95 11.82
C ARG A 329 -9.71 25.50 11.75
N LEU A 330 -8.80 24.53 11.87
CA LEU A 330 -9.15 23.11 11.89
C LEU A 330 -9.89 22.73 13.17
N LEU A 331 -9.39 23.17 14.32
CA LEU A 331 -10.02 22.93 15.62
C LEU A 331 -11.40 23.58 15.71
N ALA A 332 -11.54 24.80 15.19
CA ALA A 332 -12.82 25.49 15.10
C ALA A 332 -13.85 24.71 14.26
N ARG A 333 -13.47 24.19 13.09
CA ARG A 333 -14.37 23.39 12.24
C ARG A 333 -14.81 22.10 12.93
N ALA A 334 -13.87 21.40 13.57
CA ALA A 334 -14.16 20.17 14.29
C ALA A 334 -15.12 20.42 15.46
N GLN A 335 -14.90 21.51 16.19
CA GLN A 335 -15.73 21.86 17.33
C GLN A 335 -17.12 22.34 16.91
N GLN A 336 -17.23 23.14 15.83
CA GLN A 336 -18.51 23.53 15.27
C GLN A 336 -19.35 22.30 14.89
N ALA A 337 -18.76 21.33 14.17
CA ALA A 337 -19.44 20.10 13.80
C ALA A 337 -19.91 19.28 15.01
N ARG A 338 -19.15 19.31 16.11
CA ARG A 338 -19.52 18.64 17.36
C ARG A 338 -20.72 19.29 18.03
N ILE A 339 -20.80 20.63 18.05
CA ILE A 339 -21.95 21.36 18.59
C ILE A 339 -23.19 21.14 17.72
N GLU A 340 -23.03 21.12 16.40
CA GLU A 340 -24.12 20.81 15.45
C GLU A 340 -24.69 19.40 15.68
N ALA A 341 -23.81 18.39 15.83
CA ALA A 341 -24.22 17.03 16.14
C ALA A 341 -24.96 16.94 17.49
N ALA A 342 -24.49 17.66 18.53
CA ALA A 342 -25.16 17.70 19.82
C ALA A 342 -26.56 18.35 19.75
N LEU A 343 -26.73 19.40 18.94
CA LEU A 343 -28.03 20.02 18.69
C LEU A 343 -29.00 19.07 17.98
N GLU A 344 -28.51 18.27 17.02
CA GLU A 344 -29.33 17.28 16.34
C GLU A 344 -29.76 16.14 17.28
N VAL A 345 -28.85 15.65 18.12
CA VAL A 345 -29.16 14.63 19.13
C VAL A 345 -30.22 15.15 20.10
N PHE A 346 -30.06 16.38 20.60
CA PHE A 346 -31.05 17.02 21.46
C PHE A 346 -32.43 17.13 20.79
N ARG A 347 -32.46 17.51 19.50
CA ARG A 347 -33.72 17.60 18.73
C ARG A 347 -34.38 16.24 18.54
N LEU A 348 -33.60 15.19 18.29
CA LEU A 348 -34.12 13.83 18.15
C LEU A 348 -34.70 13.31 19.46
N GLU A 349 -34.12 13.68 20.61
CA GLU A 349 -34.56 13.22 21.91
C GLU A 349 -35.75 14.02 22.48
N LYS A 350 -35.73 15.35 22.35
CA LYS A 350 -36.73 16.25 22.95
C LYS A 350 -37.76 16.79 21.95
N GLY A 351 -37.60 16.50 20.66
CA GLY A 351 -38.50 16.92 19.59
C GLY A 351 -38.34 18.38 19.12
N ALA A 352 -37.56 19.20 19.83
CA ALA A 352 -37.30 20.60 19.51
C ALA A 352 -35.83 20.97 19.80
N LEU A 353 -35.33 22.03 19.15
CA LEU A 353 -34.00 22.59 19.41
C LEU A 353 -33.99 23.41 20.71
N PRO A 354 -32.87 23.41 21.47
CA PRO A 354 -32.79 24.12 22.74
C PRO A 354 -32.80 25.64 22.54
N GLU A 355 -33.24 26.40 23.54
CA GLU A 355 -33.22 27.87 23.49
C GLU A 355 -31.81 28.45 23.64
N ARG A 356 -30.91 27.72 24.34
CA ARG A 356 -29.53 28.10 24.61
C ARG A 356 -28.61 26.89 24.47
N LEU A 357 -27.35 27.11 24.08
CA LEU A 357 -26.35 26.03 24.00
C LEU A 357 -26.04 25.41 25.36
N ASP A 358 -26.21 26.17 26.45
CA ASP A 358 -26.02 25.70 27.84
C ASP A 358 -26.86 24.44 28.15
N ALA A 359 -28.04 24.31 27.53
CA ALA A 359 -28.91 23.15 27.70
C ALA A 359 -28.27 21.84 27.20
N LEU A 360 -27.32 21.92 26.25
CA LEU A 360 -26.55 20.75 25.80
C LEU A 360 -25.54 20.30 26.86
N VAL A 361 -25.06 21.22 27.69
CA VAL A 361 -24.15 20.91 28.80
C VAL A 361 -24.94 20.30 29.97
N GLU A 362 -26.13 20.83 30.26
CA GLU A 362 -27.02 20.32 31.31
C GLU A 362 -27.45 18.86 31.06
N VAL A 363 -27.70 18.50 29.79
CA VAL A 363 -28.05 17.12 29.38
C VAL A 363 -26.80 16.24 29.20
N GLY A 364 -25.60 16.81 29.33
CA GLY A 364 -24.33 16.09 29.25
C GLY A 364 -23.89 15.74 27.82
N LEU A 365 -24.46 16.39 26.80
CA LEU A 365 -24.05 16.23 25.40
C LEU A 365 -22.75 16.98 25.08
N LEU A 366 -22.43 18.04 25.84
CA LEU A 366 -21.21 18.85 25.73
C LEU A 366 -20.63 19.20 27.11
N GLN A 367 -19.35 19.56 27.16
CA GLN A 367 -18.73 20.16 28.36
C GLN A 367 -18.77 21.68 28.29
N GLN A 368 -18.61 22.38 29.42
CA GLN A 368 -18.65 23.85 29.43
C GLN A 368 -17.52 24.48 28.59
N GLU A 369 -16.37 23.82 28.52
CA GLU A 369 -15.22 24.22 27.71
C GLU A 369 -15.48 24.09 26.21
N ASP A 370 -16.39 23.17 25.82
CA ASP A 370 -16.73 22.90 24.42
C ASP A 370 -17.51 24.05 23.76
N LEU A 371 -18.13 24.91 24.56
CA LEU A 371 -18.89 26.07 24.06
C LEU A 371 -17.99 27.25 23.67
N ARG A 372 -16.71 27.22 24.08
CA ARG A 372 -15.74 28.31 23.87
C ARG A 372 -14.58 27.87 23.02
N TYR A 373 -14.08 26.66 23.20
CA TYR A 373 -12.92 26.14 22.49
C TYR A 373 -13.10 26.19 20.95
N PRO A 374 -12.10 26.56 20.16
CA PRO A 374 -10.74 27.01 20.52
C PRO A 374 -10.62 28.52 20.82
N TRP A 375 -11.74 29.23 20.95
CA TRP A 375 -11.79 30.67 21.20
C TRP A 375 -11.99 31.01 22.68
N ARG A 376 -11.93 32.31 22.98
CA ARG A 376 -12.24 32.85 24.32
C ARG A 376 -13.73 33.15 24.48
N ASP A 377 -14.41 33.42 23.36
CA ASP A 377 -15.83 33.76 23.31
C ASP A 377 -16.69 32.56 22.91
N ASP A 378 -17.95 32.60 23.34
CA ASP A 378 -18.94 31.54 23.06
C ASP A 378 -19.36 31.55 21.57
N TYR A 379 -19.68 30.37 21.02
CA TYR A 379 -20.29 30.28 19.68
C TYR A 379 -21.64 31.02 19.65
N TYR A 380 -21.87 31.76 18.56
CA TYR A 380 -23.16 32.41 18.36
C TYR A 380 -24.18 31.39 17.89
N TYR A 381 -25.23 31.18 18.69
CA TYR A 381 -26.34 30.29 18.38
C TYR A 381 -27.65 31.06 18.37
N ARG A 382 -28.45 30.86 17.31
CA ARG A 382 -29.81 31.38 17.23
C ARG A 382 -30.73 30.39 16.53
N ARG A 383 -31.89 30.14 17.15
CA ARG A 383 -32.97 29.35 16.56
C ARG A 383 -33.76 30.19 15.57
N THR A 384 -33.90 29.74 14.33
CA THR A 384 -34.68 30.39 13.27
C THR A 384 -36.08 29.79 13.16
N SER A 385 -36.22 28.49 13.39
CA SER A 385 -37.49 27.76 13.48
C SER A 385 -37.32 26.50 14.35
N ASP A 386 -38.39 25.75 14.63
CA ASP A 386 -38.32 24.51 15.44
C ASP A 386 -37.35 23.45 14.88
N ARG A 387 -36.98 23.57 13.59
CA ARG A 387 -36.07 22.64 12.89
C ARG A 387 -34.83 23.29 12.29
N GLN A 388 -34.66 24.61 12.41
CA GLN A 388 -33.51 25.31 11.83
C GLN A 388 -32.85 26.21 12.85
N PHE A 389 -31.53 26.16 12.88
CA PHE A 389 -30.68 27.02 13.69
C PHE A 389 -29.57 27.62 12.85
N ILE A 390 -28.99 28.71 13.36
CA ILE A 390 -27.77 29.32 12.87
C ILE A 390 -26.74 29.18 13.97
N LEU A 391 -25.62 28.53 13.66
CA LEU A 391 -24.44 28.45 14.51
C LEU A 391 -23.27 29.11 13.79
N LEU A 392 -22.65 30.11 14.41
CA LEU A 392 -21.51 30.83 13.85
C LEU A 392 -20.37 30.85 14.84
N SER A 393 -19.15 30.71 14.31
CA SER A 393 -17.93 31.00 15.05
C SER A 393 -17.89 32.48 15.46
N PRO A 394 -17.36 32.83 16.64
CA PRO A 394 -17.12 34.21 17.03
C PRO A 394 -16.19 34.89 16.03
N LEU A 395 -16.49 36.14 15.72
CA LEU A 395 -15.67 36.99 14.86
C LEU A 395 -14.42 37.41 15.63
N ARG A 396 -13.26 37.33 14.98
CA ARG A 396 -11.98 37.78 15.54
C ARG A 396 -11.93 39.27 15.81
#